data_AF-A0AB34IF46-F1
#
_entry.id   AF-A0AB34IF46-F1
#
_cell.length_a   1.000
_cell.length_b   1.000
_cell.length_c   1.000
_cell.angle_alpha   90.00
_cell.angle_beta   90.00
_cell.angle_gamma   90.00
#
_symmetry.space_group_name_H-M   'P 1'
#
loop_
_entity.id
_entity.type
_entity.pdbx_description
1 polymer ?
#
loop_
_entity_poly.entity_id
_entity_poly.type
_entity_poly.pdbx_seq_one_letter_code
_entity_poly.pdbx_strand_id
1 'polypeptide(L)'
;MFEWLGCAARPRRSESRAYGWPDMEELKLRSFPPRAAFDAAEARRRAWFSFYLGRKEFSAAARLCVTPLDEARLLAARLASAHDPRLAARRAQLFDEALSARAWRVSEVLCGGGGGGGGGGGAEAARLAAARRAAAEMRAAALEGRLERALALAATEEERAALAALAGRAAAWGGEAHDAAARAIQSAARRGRARALRGLQRQEQAAIKLQRAYRGAFHRRTMAEAMRVVKLQCHVASGEWEKAFETAVSKEERRHVIDAKRAGKDPPCRYCVQSIRECLLSFS
;
A
#
# COMPACT_ATOMS: atom_id res chain seq x y z
N MET A 1 44.96 1.65 24.18
CA MET A 1 43.62 1.89 24.76
C MET A 1 42.98 3.01 23.93
N PHE A 2 42.17 2.83 22.89
CA PHE A 2 41.31 1.75 22.38
C PHE A 2 41.58 1.58 20.88
N GLU A 3 41.71 0.32 20.43
CA GLU A 3 41.78 -0.05 19.02
C GLU A 3 40.40 0.08 18.36
N TRP A 4 40.36 0.75 17.21
CA TRP A 4 39.23 0.73 16.28
C TRP A 4 39.23 -0.61 15.54
N LEU A 5 38.23 -1.44 15.80
CA LEU A 5 37.99 -2.67 15.05
C LEU A 5 37.66 -2.34 13.59
N GLY A 6 38.46 -2.93 12.69
CA GLY A 6 38.40 -2.71 11.26
C GLY A 6 37.10 -3.17 10.61
N CYS A 7 36.72 -2.42 9.56
CA CYS A 7 35.73 -2.82 8.57
C CYS A 7 36.10 -4.19 7.98
N ALA A 8 35.29 -5.21 8.25
CA ALA A 8 35.38 -6.49 7.55
C ALA A 8 35.15 -6.27 6.05
N ALA A 9 36.19 -6.54 5.26
CA ALA A 9 36.14 -6.52 3.81
C ALA A 9 35.07 -7.50 3.30
N ARG A 10 34.26 -7.06 2.32
CA ARG A 10 33.31 -7.94 1.64
C ARG A 10 34.08 -9.11 1.00
N PRO A 11 33.62 -10.37 1.17
CA PRO A 11 34.26 -11.52 0.53
C PRO A 11 34.24 -11.37 -0.99
N ARG A 12 35.33 -11.77 -1.63
CA ARG A 12 35.47 -11.73 -3.10
C ARG A 12 34.51 -12.75 -3.72
N ARG A 13 33.93 -12.40 -4.88
CA ARG A 13 32.93 -13.19 -5.64
C ARG A 13 33.31 -14.66 -5.90
N SER A 14 34.59 -15.01 -5.78
CA SER A 14 35.11 -16.37 -5.95
C SER A 14 34.93 -17.26 -4.72
N GLU A 15 34.82 -16.71 -3.51
CA GLU A 15 34.72 -17.50 -2.27
C GLU A 15 33.30 -18.00 -1.98
N SER A 16 32.26 -17.31 -2.46
CA SER A 16 30.86 -17.70 -2.27
C SER A 16 30.50 -19.05 -2.93
N ARG A 17 31.22 -19.46 -3.98
CA ARG A 17 31.00 -20.76 -4.65
C ARG A 17 31.56 -21.95 -3.88
N ALA A 18 32.62 -21.77 -3.07
CA ALA A 18 33.25 -22.88 -2.35
C ALA A 18 32.40 -23.38 -1.18
N TYR A 19 31.53 -22.53 -0.62
CA TYR A 19 30.69 -22.87 0.54
C TYR A 19 29.24 -23.23 0.18
N GLY A 20 28.92 -23.40 -1.11
CA GLY A 20 27.58 -23.79 -1.56
C GLY A 20 26.47 -22.77 -1.24
N TRP A 21 26.82 -21.52 -0.91
CA TRP A 21 25.83 -20.48 -0.68
C TRP A 21 25.26 -20.03 -2.03
N PRO A 22 23.93 -20.08 -2.22
CA PRO A 22 23.31 -19.61 -3.46
C PRO A 22 23.65 -18.15 -3.67
N ASP A 23 23.92 -17.78 -4.92
CA ASP A 23 24.27 -16.40 -5.29
C ASP A 23 23.15 -15.46 -4.79
N MET A 24 23.53 -14.36 -4.13
CA MET A 24 22.58 -13.37 -3.63
C MET A 24 21.72 -12.76 -4.74
N GLU A 25 22.18 -12.78 -6.00
CA GLU A 25 21.36 -12.44 -7.17
C GLU A 25 20.30 -13.51 -7.47
N GLU A 26 20.66 -14.79 -7.31
CA GLU A 26 19.78 -15.94 -7.54
C GLU A 26 18.71 -16.07 -6.44
N LEU A 27 19.06 -15.76 -5.18
CA LEU A 27 18.13 -15.59 -4.06
C LEU A 27 17.16 -14.42 -4.26
N LYS A 28 17.63 -13.29 -4.83
CA LYS A 28 16.76 -12.14 -5.16
C LYS A 28 15.78 -12.47 -6.29
N LEU A 29 16.18 -13.28 -7.26
CA LEU A 29 15.31 -13.72 -8.37
C LEU A 29 14.29 -14.79 -7.93
N ARG A 30 14.64 -15.66 -6.97
CA ARG A 30 13.74 -16.67 -6.39
C ARG A 30 12.75 -16.14 -5.33
N SER A 31 12.98 -14.95 -4.77
CA SER A 31 12.17 -14.41 -3.65
C SER A 31 11.03 -13.48 -4.07
N PHE A 32 10.82 -13.26 -5.38
CA PHE A 32 9.59 -12.63 -5.85
C PHE A 32 8.51 -13.69 -6.05
N PRO A 33 7.35 -13.57 -5.36
CA PRO A 33 6.25 -14.48 -5.63
C PRO A 33 5.87 -14.37 -7.12
N PRO A 34 5.51 -15.49 -7.77
CA PRO A 34 5.06 -15.46 -9.16
C PRO A 34 3.90 -14.47 -9.30
N ARG A 35 3.81 -13.80 -10.45
CA ARG A 35 2.79 -12.76 -10.70
C ARG A 35 1.37 -13.20 -10.32
N ALA A 36 1.03 -14.46 -10.56
CA ALA A 36 -0.24 -15.06 -10.16
C ALA A 36 -0.51 -15.00 -8.64
N ALA A 37 0.51 -15.19 -7.80
CA ALA A 37 0.37 -15.07 -6.35
C ALA A 37 0.18 -13.61 -5.89
N PHE A 38 0.76 -12.64 -6.61
CA PHE A 38 0.49 -11.22 -6.38
C PHE A 38 -0.95 -10.87 -6.77
N ASP A 39 -1.41 -11.30 -7.95
CA ASP A 39 -2.77 -11.04 -8.43
C ASP A 39 -3.82 -11.65 -7.49
N ALA A 40 -3.58 -12.84 -6.95
CA ALA A 40 -4.44 -13.48 -5.95
C ALA A 40 -4.48 -12.72 -4.61
N ALA A 41 -3.34 -12.22 -4.14
CA ALA A 41 -3.28 -11.41 -2.92
C ALA A 41 -4.00 -10.07 -3.09
N GLU A 42 -3.85 -9.42 -4.25
CA GLU A 42 -4.52 -8.17 -4.59
C GLU A 42 -6.03 -8.37 -4.74
N ALA A 43 -6.48 -9.46 -5.37
CA ALA A 43 -7.89 -9.82 -5.43
C ALA A 43 -8.50 -9.98 -4.03
N ARG A 44 -7.78 -10.67 -3.13
CA ARG A 44 -8.20 -10.84 -1.74
C ARG A 44 -8.28 -9.51 -0.99
N ARG A 45 -7.29 -8.63 -1.15
CA ARG A 45 -7.31 -7.28 -0.56
C ARG A 45 -8.54 -6.51 -1.02
N ARG A 46 -8.85 -6.52 -2.33
CA ARG A 46 -10.02 -5.83 -2.90
C ARG A 46 -11.35 -6.37 -2.36
N ALA A 47 -11.44 -7.69 -2.19
CA ALA A 47 -12.62 -8.32 -1.59
C ALA A 47 -12.84 -7.83 -0.15
N TRP A 48 -11.80 -7.86 0.68
CA TRP A 48 -11.87 -7.33 2.05
C TRP A 48 -12.13 -5.83 2.11
N PHE A 49 -11.51 -5.05 1.23
CA PHE A 49 -11.75 -3.62 1.14
C PHE A 49 -13.23 -3.32 0.85
N SER A 50 -13.82 -4.02 -0.12
CA SER A 50 -15.23 -3.87 -0.48
C SER A 50 -16.15 -4.33 0.66
N PHE A 51 -15.80 -5.44 1.34
CA PHE A 51 -16.52 -5.92 2.53
C PHE A 51 -16.55 -4.85 3.64
N TYR A 52 -15.41 -4.27 4.00
CA TYR A 52 -15.35 -3.24 5.04
C TYR A 52 -16.07 -1.94 4.64
N LEU A 53 -16.03 -1.56 3.37
CA LEU A 53 -16.83 -0.43 2.88
C LEU A 53 -18.34 -0.68 3.04
N GLY A 54 -18.82 -1.87 2.68
CA GLY A 54 -20.22 -2.24 2.82
C GLY A 54 -20.70 -2.24 4.26
N ARG A 55 -19.83 -2.64 5.20
CA ARG A 55 -20.11 -2.59 6.66
C ARG A 55 -19.91 -1.21 7.30
N LYS A 56 -19.52 -0.20 6.51
CA LYS A 56 -19.14 1.14 6.99
C LYS A 56 -17.99 1.12 8.02
N GLU A 57 -17.15 0.08 8.00
CA GLU A 57 -15.96 -0.06 8.84
C GLU A 57 -14.78 0.70 8.21
N PHE A 58 -14.91 2.03 8.15
CA PHE A 58 -14.00 2.87 7.36
C PHE A 58 -12.54 2.87 7.84
N SER A 59 -12.29 2.58 9.11
CA SER A 59 -10.93 2.46 9.66
C SER A 59 -10.24 1.19 9.13
N ALA A 60 -10.97 0.08 9.01
CA ALA A 60 -10.45 -1.16 8.44
C ALA A 60 -10.27 -1.04 6.92
N ALA A 61 -11.24 -0.43 6.22
CA ALA A 61 -11.12 -0.14 4.80
C ALA A 61 -9.92 0.77 4.48
N ALA A 62 -9.67 1.81 5.30
CA ALA A 62 -8.52 2.71 5.14
C ALA A 62 -7.18 1.97 5.18
N ARG A 63 -7.02 0.95 6.03
CA ARG A 63 -5.80 0.13 6.11
C ARG A 63 -5.55 -0.69 4.85
N LEU A 64 -6.60 -0.95 4.07
CA LEU A 64 -6.52 -1.68 2.82
C LEU A 64 -6.49 -0.76 1.60
N CYS A 65 -6.55 0.56 1.79
CA CYS A 65 -6.47 1.53 0.71
C CYS A 65 -5.04 1.61 0.18
N VAL A 66 -4.85 1.27 -1.09
CA VAL A 66 -3.51 1.22 -1.71
C VAL A 66 -3.44 2.09 -2.96
N THR A 67 -4.55 2.22 -3.69
CA THR A 67 -4.59 2.97 -4.95
C THR A 67 -5.41 4.27 -4.80
N PRO A 68 -5.20 5.28 -5.66
CA PRO A 68 -6.06 6.47 -5.70
C PRO A 68 -7.55 6.15 -5.92
N LEU A 69 -7.84 5.04 -6.61
CA LEU A 69 -9.21 4.56 -6.79
C LEU A 69 -9.81 4.04 -5.48
N ASP A 70 -9.02 3.37 -4.65
CA ASP A 70 -9.47 2.94 -3.33
C ASP A 70 -9.73 4.16 -2.43
N GLU A 71 -8.88 5.19 -2.49
CA GLU A 71 -9.06 6.44 -1.72
C GLU A 71 -10.37 7.12 -2.12
N ALA A 72 -10.61 7.26 -3.43
CA ALA A 72 -11.86 7.83 -3.94
C ALA A 72 -13.10 7.04 -3.49
N ARG A 73 -13.04 5.70 -3.53
CA ARG A 73 -14.16 4.84 -3.07
C ARG A 73 -14.40 4.98 -1.57
N LEU A 74 -13.34 5.00 -0.77
CA LEU A 74 -13.42 5.18 0.67
C LEU A 74 -14.03 6.54 1.02
N LEU A 75 -13.59 7.59 0.33
CA LEU A 75 -14.04 8.95 0.58
C LEU A 75 -15.50 9.15 0.16
N ALA A 76 -15.90 8.61 -1.00
CA ALA A 76 -17.29 8.58 -1.43
C ALA A 76 -18.19 7.82 -0.43
N ALA A 77 -17.75 6.66 0.07
CA ALA A 77 -18.52 5.88 1.04
C ALA A 77 -18.66 6.58 2.40
N ARG A 78 -17.62 7.30 2.85
CA ARG A 78 -17.67 8.11 4.07
C ARG A 78 -18.64 9.27 3.93
N LEU A 79 -18.60 9.99 2.79
CA LEU A 79 -19.52 11.09 2.51
C LEU A 79 -20.98 10.65 2.40
N ALA A 80 -21.23 9.48 1.81
CA ALA A 80 -22.57 8.90 1.76
C ALA A 80 -23.08 8.50 3.16
N SER A 81 -22.20 8.29 4.13
CA SER A 81 -22.56 7.91 5.50
C SER A 81 -22.55 9.07 6.49
N ALA A 82 -21.89 10.18 6.18
CA ALA A 82 -21.75 11.35 7.04
C ALA A 82 -21.64 12.64 6.23
N HIS A 83 -22.43 13.64 6.61
CA HIS A 83 -22.31 15.01 6.07
C HIS A 83 -21.14 15.74 6.76
N ASP A 84 -19.92 15.49 6.30
CA ASP A 84 -18.72 16.21 6.76
C ASP A 84 -18.23 17.18 5.65
N PRO A 85 -18.26 18.51 5.87
CA PRO A 85 -17.81 19.48 4.89
C PRO A 85 -16.32 19.35 4.55
N ARG A 86 -15.47 18.85 5.47
CA ARG A 86 -14.05 18.64 5.21
C ARG A 86 -13.83 17.49 4.24
N LEU A 87 -14.61 16.41 4.38
CA LEU A 87 -14.59 15.32 3.41
C LEU A 87 -15.11 15.77 2.05
N ALA A 88 -16.11 16.66 2.02
CA ALA A 88 -16.66 17.19 0.78
C ALA A 88 -15.64 18.06 0.03
N ALA A 89 -14.92 18.92 0.76
CA ALA A 89 -13.82 19.71 0.21
C ALA A 89 -12.69 18.81 -0.31
N ARG A 90 -12.28 17.80 0.46
CA ARG A 90 -11.26 16.84 0.02
C ARG A 90 -11.68 16.05 -1.22
N ARG A 91 -12.97 15.69 -1.33
CA ARG A 91 -13.54 15.05 -2.52
C ARG A 91 -13.39 15.93 -3.76
N ALA A 92 -13.80 17.19 -3.66
CA ALA A 92 -13.75 18.14 -4.76
C ALA A 92 -12.30 18.33 -5.24
N GLN A 93 -11.36 18.49 -4.30
CA GLN A 93 -9.94 18.57 -4.62
C GLN A 93 -9.45 17.31 -5.35
N LEU A 94 -9.72 16.12 -4.82
CA LEU A 94 -9.34 14.85 -5.46
C LEU A 94 -9.99 14.68 -6.84
N PHE A 95 -11.20 15.20 -7.04
CA PHE A 95 -11.88 15.18 -8.32
C PHE A 95 -11.15 16.05 -9.36
N ASP A 96 -10.77 17.27 -8.99
CA ASP A 96 -10.03 18.18 -9.86
C ASP A 96 -8.63 17.63 -10.20
N GLU A 97 -7.92 17.08 -9.20
CA GLU A 97 -6.65 16.37 -9.38
C GLU A 97 -6.81 15.16 -10.34
N ALA A 98 -7.84 14.33 -10.13
CA ALA A 98 -8.10 13.19 -11.01
C ALA A 98 -8.50 13.60 -12.43
N LEU A 99 -9.29 14.68 -12.58
CA LEU A 99 -9.77 15.18 -13.86
C LEU A 99 -8.61 15.73 -14.70
N SER A 100 -7.74 16.54 -14.09
CA SER A 100 -6.52 17.08 -14.71
C SER A 100 -5.54 15.97 -15.10
N ALA A 101 -5.37 14.95 -14.26
CA ALA A 101 -4.55 13.77 -14.56
C ALA A 101 -5.20 12.78 -15.53
N ARG A 102 -6.43 13.06 -16.02
CA ARG A 102 -7.23 12.15 -16.86
C ARG A 102 -7.43 10.76 -16.25
N ALA A 103 -7.49 10.69 -14.92
CA ALA A 103 -7.74 9.48 -14.13
C ALA A 103 -9.24 9.15 -14.09
N TRP A 104 -9.83 8.86 -15.26
CA TRP A 104 -11.28 8.86 -15.45
C TRP A 104 -12.08 8.02 -14.45
N ARG A 105 -11.60 6.83 -14.08
CA ARG A 105 -12.30 5.97 -13.11
C ARG A 105 -12.36 6.58 -11.71
N VAL A 106 -11.31 7.32 -11.32
CA VAL A 106 -11.26 8.02 -10.04
C VAL A 106 -12.26 9.18 -10.08
N SER A 107 -12.23 9.98 -11.16
CA SER A 107 -13.20 11.06 -11.37
C SER A 107 -14.65 10.57 -11.41
N GLU A 108 -14.93 9.42 -12.03
CA GLU A 108 -16.27 8.80 -12.05
C GLU A 108 -16.76 8.42 -10.66
N VAL A 109 -15.91 7.84 -9.82
CA VAL A 109 -16.27 7.47 -8.45
C VAL A 109 -16.54 8.73 -7.59
N LEU A 110 -15.81 9.81 -7.85
CA LEU A 110 -15.96 11.07 -7.12
C LEU A 110 -17.15 11.91 -7.63
N CYS A 111 -17.50 11.77 -8.91
CA CYS A 111 -18.72 12.30 -9.51
C CYS A 111 -19.95 11.60 -8.91
N GLY A 112 -20.67 12.29 -8.03
CA GLY A 112 -21.97 11.80 -7.52
C GLY A 112 -21.93 11.10 -6.16
N GLY A 113 -20.79 11.07 -5.46
CA GLY A 113 -20.70 10.52 -4.10
C GLY A 113 -21.47 11.30 -3.01
N GLY A 114 -22.12 12.42 -3.37
CA GLY A 114 -23.01 13.16 -2.48
C GLY A 114 -24.45 12.70 -2.65
N GLY A 115 -24.80 11.55 -2.08
CA GLY A 115 -26.20 11.15 -1.89
C GLY A 115 -26.90 12.19 -1.01
N GLY A 116 -27.63 13.11 -1.64
CA GLY A 116 -28.38 14.15 -0.93
C GLY A 116 -28.56 15.42 -1.75
N GLY A 117 -29.47 15.37 -2.74
CA GLY A 117 -30.32 16.49 -3.18
C GLY A 117 -29.72 17.81 -3.71
N GLY A 118 -28.42 18.07 -3.55
CA GLY A 118 -27.78 19.31 -4.01
C GLY A 118 -27.23 19.18 -5.42
N GLY A 119 -27.64 20.06 -6.34
CA GLY A 119 -27.33 20.04 -7.78
C GLY A 119 -25.85 20.04 -8.22
N GLY A 120 -24.88 19.81 -7.33
CA GLY A 120 -23.45 19.75 -7.64
C GLY A 120 -23.02 18.54 -8.48
N GLY A 121 -23.71 17.40 -8.37
CA GLY A 121 -23.38 16.19 -9.13
C GLY A 121 -23.51 16.37 -10.65
N GLY A 122 -24.45 17.20 -11.11
CA GLY A 122 -24.65 17.49 -12.53
C GLY A 122 -23.50 18.30 -13.14
N ALA A 123 -22.99 19.30 -12.41
CA ALA A 123 -21.88 20.13 -12.87
C ALA A 123 -20.57 19.34 -13.01
N GLU A 124 -20.25 18.49 -12.02
CA GLU A 124 -19.05 17.65 -12.08
C GLU A 124 -19.15 16.58 -13.18
N ALA A 125 -20.32 15.96 -13.35
CA ALA A 125 -20.57 15.02 -14.45
C ALA A 125 -20.39 15.71 -15.81
N ALA A 126 -20.89 16.95 -15.96
CA ALA A 126 -20.71 17.74 -17.17
C ALA A 126 -19.22 18.08 -17.42
N ARG A 127 -18.48 18.46 -16.37
CA ARG A 127 -17.02 18.70 -16.46
C ARG A 127 -16.27 17.44 -16.89
N LEU A 128 -16.60 16.28 -16.32
CA LEU A 128 -16.03 14.99 -16.70
C LEU A 128 -16.34 14.63 -18.16
N ALA A 129 -17.58 14.81 -18.60
CA ALA A 129 -17.99 14.56 -19.98
C ALA A 129 -17.27 15.50 -20.96
N ALA A 130 -17.15 16.78 -20.63
CA ALA A 130 -16.42 17.76 -21.42
C ALA A 130 -14.93 17.40 -21.53
N ALA A 131 -14.28 17.03 -20.41
CA ALA A 131 -12.89 16.59 -20.41
C ALA A 131 -12.66 15.34 -21.28
N ARG A 132 -13.61 14.39 -21.26
CA ARG A 132 -13.57 13.20 -22.14
C ARG A 132 -13.69 13.53 -23.61
N ARG A 133 -14.61 14.45 -23.97
CA ARG A 133 -14.75 14.95 -25.34
C ARG A 133 -13.49 15.67 -25.80
N ALA A 134 -12.95 16.59 -25.00
CA ALA A 134 -11.69 17.27 -25.30
C ALA A 134 -10.54 16.28 -25.50
N ALA A 135 -10.43 15.24 -24.67
CA ALA A 135 -9.43 14.18 -24.84
C ALA A 135 -9.64 13.34 -26.12
N ALA A 136 -10.88 13.10 -26.54
CA ALA A 136 -11.20 12.42 -27.79
C ALA A 136 -10.85 13.30 -29.00
N GLU A 137 -11.26 14.57 -28.98
CA GLU A 137 -10.96 15.57 -30.02
C GLU A 137 -9.46 15.82 -30.16
N MET A 138 -8.73 15.93 -29.05
CA MET A 138 -7.26 16.03 -29.05
C MET A 138 -6.63 14.87 -29.81
N ARG A 139 -7.11 13.64 -29.56
CA ARG A 139 -6.62 12.44 -30.26
C ARG A 139 -7.01 12.46 -31.73
N ALA A 140 -8.25 12.77 -32.07
CA ALA A 140 -8.70 12.86 -33.46
C ALA A 140 -7.90 13.89 -34.25
N ALA A 141 -7.74 15.11 -33.72
CA ALA A 141 -6.92 16.15 -34.31
C ALA A 141 -5.48 15.69 -34.54
N ALA A 142 -4.90 14.95 -33.59
CA ALA A 142 -3.56 14.43 -33.75
C ALA A 142 -3.44 13.31 -34.79
N LEU A 143 -4.46 12.46 -34.94
CA LEU A 143 -4.53 11.44 -36.00
C LEU A 143 -4.63 12.07 -37.39
N GLU A 144 -5.41 13.14 -37.51
CA GLU A 144 -5.61 13.90 -38.75
C GLU A 144 -4.46 14.87 -39.06
N GLY A 145 -3.41 14.91 -38.24
CA GLY A 145 -2.27 15.80 -38.45
C GLY A 145 -2.48 17.25 -38.07
N ARG A 146 -3.63 17.61 -37.50
CA ARG A 146 -3.95 18.95 -36.99
C ARG A 146 -3.29 19.18 -35.62
N LEU A 147 -1.95 19.20 -35.60
CA LEU A 147 -1.15 19.19 -34.36
C LEU A 147 -1.30 20.45 -33.51
N GLU A 148 -1.50 21.62 -34.11
CA GLU A 148 -1.78 22.86 -33.36
C GLU A 148 -3.10 22.76 -32.58
N ARG A 149 -4.15 22.23 -33.23
CA ARG A 149 -5.44 21.98 -32.57
C ARG A 149 -5.30 20.92 -31.47
N ALA A 150 -4.52 19.87 -31.71
CA ALA A 150 -4.25 18.86 -30.70
C ALA A 150 -3.50 19.46 -29.49
N LEU A 151 -2.52 20.35 -29.72
CA LEU A 151 -1.78 21.05 -28.67
C LEU A 151 -2.69 21.97 -27.85
N ALA A 152 -3.59 22.69 -28.49
CA ALA A 152 -4.57 23.54 -27.81
C ALA A 152 -5.53 22.75 -26.89
N LEU A 153 -5.77 21.47 -27.21
CA LEU A 153 -6.63 20.56 -26.43
C LEU A 153 -5.86 19.70 -25.41
N ALA A 154 -4.54 19.84 -25.33
CA ALA A 154 -3.69 19.07 -24.43
C ALA A 154 -3.83 19.58 -22.99
N ALA A 155 -4.26 18.68 -22.09
CA ALA A 155 -4.54 19.05 -20.71
C ALA A 155 -3.30 18.95 -19.82
N THR A 156 -2.37 18.02 -20.13
CA THR A 156 -1.17 17.79 -19.33
C THR A 156 0.11 18.16 -20.06
N GLU A 157 1.17 18.45 -19.30
CA GLU A 157 2.50 18.73 -19.84
C GLU A 157 3.07 17.55 -20.63
N GLU A 158 2.79 16.30 -20.22
CA GLU A 158 3.20 15.12 -20.97
C GLU A 158 2.49 15.02 -22.32
N GLU A 159 1.21 15.41 -22.38
CA GLU A 159 0.47 15.46 -23.64
C GLU A 159 1.04 16.52 -24.57
N ARG A 160 1.33 17.72 -24.05
CA ARG A 160 1.97 18.81 -24.81
C ARG A 160 3.35 18.40 -25.31
N ALA A 161 4.19 17.84 -24.44
CA ALA A 161 5.53 17.36 -24.81
C ALA A 161 5.47 16.24 -25.87
N ALA A 162 4.54 15.30 -25.75
CA ALA A 162 4.36 14.24 -26.72
C ALA A 162 3.92 14.77 -28.10
N LEU A 163 2.99 15.73 -28.12
CA LEU A 163 2.49 16.38 -29.33
C LEU A 163 3.55 17.29 -29.98
N ALA A 164 4.31 18.05 -29.19
CA ALA A 164 5.42 18.87 -29.68
C ALA A 164 6.53 18.00 -30.30
N ALA A 165 6.89 16.89 -29.66
CA ALA A 165 7.83 15.92 -30.23
C ALA A 165 7.30 15.28 -31.52
N LEU A 166 5.98 15.16 -31.66
CA LEU A 166 5.34 14.72 -32.89
C LEU A 166 5.45 15.77 -33.99
N ALA A 167 5.18 17.04 -33.67
CA ALA A 167 5.27 18.15 -34.61
C ALA A 167 6.69 18.29 -35.18
N GLY A 168 7.71 18.20 -34.32
CA GLY A 168 9.10 18.19 -34.75
C GLY A 168 9.44 17.03 -35.70
N ARG A 169 8.91 15.82 -35.47
CA ARG A 169 9.10 14.67 -36.38
C ARG A 169 8.33 14.82 -37.70
N ALA A 170 7.10 15.33 -37.65
CA ALA A 170 6.28 15.54 -38.84
C ALA A 170 6.93 16.57 -39.78
N ALA A 171 7.50 17.64 -39.23
CA ALA A 171 8.27 18.63 -40.00
C ALA A 171 9.50 18.03 -40.69
N ALA A 172 10.14 17.02 -40.07
CA ALA A 172 11.32 16.37 -40.63
C ALA A 172 11.00 15.34 -41.74
N TRP A 173 9.78 14.78 -41.78
CA TRP A 173 9.46 13.60 -42.60
C TRP A 173 8.50 13.84 -43.76
N GLY A 174 7.98 15.07 -43.96
CA GLY A 174 7.19 15.44 -45.14
C GLY A 174 5.92 14.60 -45.34
N GLY A 175 4.82 14.98 -44.68
CA GLY A 175 3.43 14.57 -45.02
C GLY A 175 3.01 13.11 -44.75
N GLU A 176 3.83 12.11 -45.08
CA GLU A 176 3.44 10.69 -44.93
C GLU A 176 3.52 10.16 -43.47
N ALA A 177 3.97 11.01 -42.54
CA ALA A 177 4.25 10.62 -41.16
C ALA A 177 3.01 10.52 -40.24
N HIS A 178 1.81 10.88 -40.69
CA HIS A 178 0.62 11.02 -39.83
C HIS A 178 0.20 9.72 -39.13
N ASP A 179 0.23 8.58 -39.83
CA ASP A 179 -0.09 7.28 -39.24
C ASP A 179 1.00 6.77 -38.27
N ALA A 180 2.26 7.08 -38.55
CA ALA A 180 3.36 6.78 -37.63
C ALA A 180 3.26 7.64 -36.35
N ALA A 181 2.86 8.91 -36.51
CA ALA A 181 2.58 9.87 -35.46
C ALA A 181 1.44 9.41 -34.54
N ALA A 182 0.30 9.01 -35.13
CA ALA A 182 -0.83 8.40 -34.46
C ALA A 182 -0.42 7.22 -33.56
N ARG A 183 0.34 6.28 -34.13
CA ARG A 183 0.89 5.12 -33.41
C ARG A 183 1.87 5.54 -32.32
N ALA A 184 2.68 6.56 -32.56
CA ALA A 184 3.63 7.10 -31.57
C ALA A 184 2.92 7.77 -30.38
N ILE A 185 1.83 8.52 -30.57
CA ILE A 185 1.00 9.08 -29.48
C ILE A 185 0.39 7.96 -28.67
N GLN A 186 -0.25 6.99 -29.32
CA GLN A 186 -0.85 5.86 -28.62
C GLN A 186 0.19 5.08 -27.82
N SER A 187 1.37 4.86 -28.40
CA SER A 187 2.49 4.20 -27.74
C SER A 187 3.07 5.04 -26.60
N ALA A 188 3.22 6.36 -26.77
CA ALA A 188 3.65 7.27 -25.71
C ALA A 188 2.65 7.34 -24.56
N ALA A 189 1.34 7.44 -24.84
CA ALA A 189 0.29 7.40 -23.83
C ALA A 189 0.21 6.04 -23.12
N ARG A 190 0.48 4.93 -23.82
CA ARG A 190 0.61 3.59 -23.21
C ARG A 190 1.88 3.49 -22.37
N ARG A 191 3.01 4.01 -22.84
CA ARG A 191 4.29 4.03 -22.10
C ARG A 191 4.26 4.95 -20.89
N GLY A 192 3.62 6.11 -21.00
CA GLY A 192 3.36 7.05 -19.89
C GLY A 192 2.48 6.40 -18.84
N ARG A 193 1.35 5.81 -19.25
CA ARG A 193 0.53 4.97 -18.36
C ARG A 193 1.32 3.80 -17.77
N ALA A 194 2.14 3.10 -18.53
CA ALA A 194 2.97 2.00 -18.03
C ALA A 194 4.10 2.48 -17.10
N ARG A 195 4.68 3.67 -17.31
CA ARG A 195 5.67 4.27 -16.40
C ARG A 195 5.00 4.74 -15.11
N ALA A 196 3.85 5.40 -15.19
CA ALA A 196 3.04 5.76 -14.03
C ALA A 196 2.61 4.51 -13.26
N LEU A 197 2.12 3.48 -13.94
CA LEU A 197 1.77 2.19 -13.34
C LEU A 197 3.00 1.48 -12.75
N ARG A 198 4.18 1.55 -13.38
CA ARG A 198 5.42 0.99 -12.79
C ARG A 198 5.90 1.80 -11.60
N GLY A 199 5.73 3.13 -11.61
CA GLY A 199 6.00 4.00 -10.47
C GLY A 199 5.09 3.67 -9.30
N LEU A 200 3.79 3.55 -9.56
CA LEU A 200 2.78 3.09 -8.61
C LEU A 200 3.08 1.67 -8.13
N GLN A 201 3.41 0.72 -9.00
CA GLN A 201 3.81 -0.64 -8.60
C GLN A 201 5.07 -0.65 -7.74
N ARG A 202 6.05 0.22 -8.00
CA ARG A 202 7.23 0.37 -7.14
C ARG A 202 6.86 0.95 -5.78
N GLN A 203 5.98 1.94 -5.73
CA GLN A 203 5.43 2.49 -4.50
C GLN A 203 4.58 1.46 -3.73
N GLU A 204 3.76 0.66 -4.42
CA GLU A 204 3.00 -0.46 -3.87
C GLU A 204 3.94 -1.52 -3.32
N GLN A 205 4.98 -1.92 -4.06
CA GLN A 205 5.97 -2.86 -3.57
C GLN A 205 6.72 -2.33 -2.35
N ALA A 206 7.04 -1.03 -2.33
CA ALA A 206 7.65 -0.38 -1.17
C ALA A 206 6.69 -0.37 0.03
N ALA A 207 5.42 -0.04 -0.17
CA ALA A 207 4.37 -0.06 0.85
C ALA A 207 4.12 -1.48 1.38
N ILE A 208 4.07 -2.49 0.51
CA ILE A 208 3.92 -3.90 0.89
C ILE A 208 5.15 -4.37 1.68
N LYS A 209 6.37 -4.01 1.26
CA LYS A 209 7.59 -4.31 2.02
C LYS A 209 7.56 -3.66 3.40
N LEU A 210 7.15 -2.39 3.49
CA LEU A 210 6.98 -1.67 4.76
C LEU A 210 5.93 -2.35 5.65
N GLN A 211 4.77 -2.70 5.09
CA GLN A 211 3.70 -3.40 5.81
C GLN A 211 4.12 -4.79 6.27
N ARG A 212 4.87 -5.56 5.46
CA ARG A 212 5.42 -6.86 5.85
C ARG A 212 6.46 -6.72 6.95
N ALA A 213 7.36 -5.74 6.86
CA ALA A 213 8.34 -5.45 7.91
C ALA A 213 7.64 -5.05 9.22
N TYR A 214 6.63 -4.19 9.14
CA TYR A 214 5.83 -3.77 10.29
C TYR A 214 5.02 -4.91 10.89
N ARG A 215 4.35 -5.74 10.07
CA ARG A 215 3.64 -6.93 10.54
C ARG A 215 4.57 -7.96 11.14
N GLY A 216 5.73 -8.21 10.54
CA GLY A 216 6.74 -9.11 11.10
C GLY A 216 7.32 -8.58 12.42
N ALA A 217 7.57 -7.28 12.53
CA ALA A 217 8.01 -6.64 13.77
C ALA A 217 6.91 -6.66 14.84
N PHE A 218 5.67 -6.37 14.46
CA PHE A 218 4.50 -6.46 15.33
C PHE A 218 4.28 -7.90 15.81
N HIS A 219 4.36 -8.89 14.93
CA HIS A 219 4.14 -10.29 15.27
C HIS A 219 5.26 -10.84 16.18
N ARG A 220 6.51 -10.46 15.92
CA ARG A 220 7.64 -10.73 16.83
C ARG A 220 7.47 -10.06 18.19
N ARG A 221 6.97 -8.82 18.23
CA ARG A 221 6.63 -8.12 19.48
C ARG A 221 5.48 -8.80 20.22
N THR A 222 4.44 -9.29 19.52
CA THR A 222 3.32 -10.00 20.15
C THR A 222 3.70 -11.41 20.63
N MET A 223 4.56 -12.15 19.92
CA MET A 223 5.03 -13.47 20.39
C MET A 223 6.00 -13.34 21.56
N ALA A 224 6.94 -12.39 21.51
CA ALA A 224 7.84 -12.13 22.64
C ALA A 224 7.05 -11.70 23.89
N GLU A 225 6.02 -10.87 23.70
CA GLU A 225 5.13 -10.45 24.78
C GLU A 225 4.27 -11.61 25.30
N ALA A 226 3.72 -12.45 24.42
CA ALA A 226 3.00 -13.66 24.83
C ALA A 226 3.90 -14.62 25.62
N MET A 227 5.14 -14.86 25.16
CA MET A 227 6.12 -15.68 25.89
C MET A 227 6.48 -15.07 27.24
N ARG A 228 6.63 -13.74 27.34
CA ARG A 228 6.88 -13.05 28.60
C ARG A 228 5.73 -13.25 29.58
N VAL A 229 4.48 -13.10 29.12
CA VAL A 229 3.28 -13.30 29.94
C VAL A 229 3.17 -14.75 30.42
N VAL A 230 3.43 -15.74 29.54
CA VAL A 230 3.45 -17.16 29.94
C VAL A 230 4.56 -17.40 30.98
N LYS A 231 5.76 -16.87 30.75
CA LYS A 231 6.89 -16.98 31.69
C LYS A 231 6.58 -16.34 33.04
N LEU A 232 5.91 -15.18 33.04
CA LEU A 232 5.42 -14.52 34.26
C LEU A 232 4.47 -15.44 35.04
N GLN A 233 3.50 -16.07 34.35
CA GLN A 233 2.57 -17.02 34.97
C GLN A 233 3.30 -18.25 35.54
N CYS A 234 4.34 -18.75 34.87
CA CYS A 234 5.18 -19.84 35.39
C CYS A 234 5.91 -19.48 36.67
N HIS A 235 6.50 -18.29 36.74
CA HIS A 235 7.22 -17.84 37.93
C HIS A 235 6.26 -17.62 39.11
N VAL A 236 5.07 -17.08 38.84
CA VAL A 236 4.00 -16.94 39.84
C VAL A 236 3.53 -18.32 40.34
N ALA A 237 3.28 -19.26 39.43
CA ALA A 237 2.85 -20.62 39.80
C ALA A 237 3.94 -21.39 40.56
N SER A 238 5.21 -21.22 40.19
CA SER A 238 6.33 -21.89 40.86
C SER A 238 6.74 -21.23 42.18
N GLY A 239 6.12 -20.11 42.58
CA GLY A 239 6.50 -19.34 43.77
C GLY A 239 7.85 -18.60 43.65
N GLU A 240 8.39 -18.45 42.44
CA GLU A 240 9.62 -17.73 42.16
C GLU A 240 9.35 -16.22 42.08
N TRP A 241 8.98 -15.62 43.20
CA TRP A 241 8.43 -14.26 43.25
C TRP A 241 9.37 -13.19 42.71
N GLU A 242 10.67 -13.28 43.00
CA GLU A 242 11.67 -12.31 42.55
C GLU A 242 11.78 -12.27 41.02
N LYS A 243 11.87 -13.45 40.38
CA LYS A 243 11.87 -13.59 38.92
C LYS A 243 10.54 -13.16 38.30
N ALA A 244 9.41 -13.42 38.98
CA ALA A 244 8.10 -12.95 38.53
C ALA A 244 8.04 -11.41 38.52
N PHE A 245 8.59 -10.74 39.54
CA PHE A 245 8.63 -9.27 39.62
C PHE A 245 9.53 -8.64 38.54
N GLU A 246 10.67 -9.27 38.24
CA GLU A 246 11.56 -8.82 37.15
C GLU A 246 10.91 -8.99 35.77
N THR A 247 10.12 -10.05 35.60
CA THR A 247 9.41 -10.35 34.33
C THR A 247 8.17 -9.47 34.13
N ALA A 248 7.60 -8.93 35.22
CA ALA A 248 6.44 -8.04 35.20
C ALA A 248 6.81 -6.61 34.76
N VAL A 249 6.20 -6.16 33.67
CA VAL A 249 6.52 -4.87 33.04
C VAL A 249 5.47 -3.81 33.39
N SER A 250 4.22 -4.22 33.63
CA SER A 250 3.13 -3.30 34.00
C SER A 250 2.88 -3.23 35.52
N LYS A 251 2.21 -2.17 35.97
CA LYS A 251 1.78 -2.00 37.37
C LYS A 251 0.73 -3.04 37.77
N GLU A 252 -0.14 -3.44 36.85
CA GLU A 252 -1.19 -4.45 37.06
C GLU A 252 -0.60 -5.84 37.21
N GLU A 253 0.40 -6.20 36.40
CA GLU A 253 1.12 -7.46 36.53
C GLU A 253 1.87 -7.55 37.86
N ARG A 254 2.54 -6.48 38.27
CA ARG A 254 3.19 -6.42 39.59
C ARG A 254 2.19 -6.55 40.73
N ARG A 255 1.01 -5.95 40.61
CA ARG A 255 -0.07 -6.11 41.58
C ARG A 255 -0.54 -7.56 41.64
N HIS A 256 -0.71 -8.22 40.49
CA HIS A 256 -1.06 -9.64 40.43
C HIS A 256 -0.01 -10.54 41.12
N VAL A 257 1.29 -10.28 40.92
CA VAL A 257 2.37 -11.00 41.63
C VAL A 257 2.30 -10.77 43.15
N ILE A 258 2.03 -9.54 43.60
CA ILE A 258 1.86 -9.21 45.03
C ILE A 258 0.67 -9.95 45.62
N ASP A 259 -0.47 -9.93 44.93
CA ASP A 259 -1.71 -10.53 45.41
C ASP A 259 -1.61 -12.06 45.41
N ALA A 260 -0.98 -12.65 44.39
CA ALA A 260 -0.68 -14.09 44.34
C ALA A 260 0.32 -14.50 45.44
N LYS A 261 1.35 -13.71 45.73
CA LYS A 261 2.29 -13.94 46.84
C LYS A 261 1.60 -13.84 48.20
N ARG A 262 0.63 -12.94 48.34
CA ARG A 262 -0.18 -12.78 49.56
C ARG A 262 -1.19 -13.91 49.73
N ALA A 263 -1.74 -14.41 48.62
CA ALA A 263 -2.69 -15.53 48.60
C ALA A 263 -2.01 -16.90 48.77
N GLY A 264 -0.78 -17.06 48.28
CA GLY A 264 -0.03 -18.32 48.28
C GLY A 264 0.82 -18.53 49.54
N LYS A 265 0.24 -19.15 50.57
CA LYS A 265 0.97 -20.01 51.53
C LYS A 265 0.97 -21.49 51.13
N ASP A 266 0.25 -21.89 50.07
CA ASP A 266 0.22 -23.27 49.59
C ASP A 266 0.68 -23.37 48.11
N PRO A 267 1.63 -24.26 47.79
CA PRO A 267 2.12 -24.43 46.43
C PRO A 267 1.04 -25.08 45.53
N PRO A 268 0.91 -24.67 44.25
CA PRO A 268 -0.04 -25.29 43.33
C PRO A 268 0.35 -26.75 43.05
N CYS A 269 -0.65 -27.57 42.70
CA CYS A 269 -0.45 -28.99 42.48
C CYS A 269 0.54 -29.24 41.31
N ARG A 270 1.34 -30.30 41.44
CA ARG A 270 2.42 -30.69 40.50
C ARG A 270 1.97 -30.79 39.03
N TYR A 271 0.69 -31.11 38.79
CA TYR A 271 0.11 -31.20 37.45
C TYR A 271 -0.10 -29.85 36.76
N CYS A 272 -0.45 -28.79 37.50
CA CYS A 272 -0.61 -27.45 36.94
C CYS A 272 0.72 -26.87 36.43
N VAL A 273 1.81 -27.10 37.18
CA VAL A 273 3.16 -26.66 36.78
C VAL A 273 3.65 -27.43 35.55
N GLN A 274 3.32 -28.71 35.45
CA GLN A 274 3.73 -29.57 34.34
C GLN A 274 3.00 -29.23 33.02
N SER A 275 1.69 -28.98 33.07
CA SER A 275 0.91 -28.55 31.90
C SER A 275 1.38 -27.20 31.33
N ILE A 276 1.74 -26.25 32.20
CA ILE A 276 2.28 -24.95 31.77
C ILE A 276 3.69 -25.12 31.17
N ARG A 277 4.51 -26.03 31.71
CA ARG A 277 5.85 -26.34 31.19
C ARG A 277 5.80 -27.04 29.82
N GLU A 278 4.81 -27.90 29.60
CA GLU A 278 4.54 -28.52 28.30
C GLU A 278 4.05 -27.48 27.26
N CYS A 279 3.22 -26.51 27.68
CA CYS A 279 2.90 -25.35 26.83
C CYS A 279 4.15 -24.59 26.40
N LEU A 280 5.10 -24.30 27.30
CA LEU A 280 6.35 -23.61 26.96
C LEU A 280 7.22 -24.37 25.94
N LEU A 281 7.27 -25.71 26.03
CA LEU A 281 8.02 -26.57 25.11
C LEU A 281 7.37 -26.67 23.72
N SER A 282 6.06 -26.40 23.61
CA SER A 282 5.36 -26.35 22.31
C SER A 282 5.60 -25.06 21.51
N PHE A 283 6.23 -24.05 22.12
CA PHE A 283 6.55 -22.76 21.49
C PHE A 283 8.03 -22.59 21.09
N SER A 284 8.89 -23.56 21.40
CA SER A 284 10.30 -23.63 20.96
C SER A 284 10.44 -24.40 19.65
#